data_AF-A0A970VTR0-F1
#
_entry.id   AF-A0A970VTR0-F1
#
_cell.length_a   1.000
_cell.length_b   1.000
_cell.length_c   1.000
_cell.angle_alpha   90.00
_cell.angle_beta   90.00
_cell.angle_gamma   90.00
#
_symmetry.space_group_name_H-M   'P 1'
#
loop_
_entity.id
_entity.type
_entity.pdbx_description
1 polymer ?
#
loop_
_entity_poly.entity_id
_entity_poly.type
_entity_poly.pdbx_seq_one_letter_code
_entity_poly.pdbx_strand_id
1 'polypeptide(L)'
;MLKDKGNLSGALYFFKEVIKIDARNVNALNNLGVCCAEMGMHKEALNYFGKACAIRNDVDIIINMIVSAVKAGKKSITNYYCNKLENYIEVLDVDTLFHLAGVMVQGKNYERAIYYYELCQSRDDFFKIIAIQRKGICYAKLGRYEEAKACAELLFSEEKGKKMAWELMGFILDQLSCYAEAVDCYNKAYGFE
;
A
#
# COMPACT_ATOMS: atom_id res chain seq x y z
N MET A 1 -17.37 -15.11 3.49
CA MET A 1 -16.38 -15.66 4.44
C MET A 1 -16.26 -17.18 4.44
N LEU A 2 -17.29 -17.98 4.77
CA LEU A 2 -17.15 -19.46 4.76
C LEU A 2 -17.10 -20.06 3.34
N LYS A 3 -17.91 -19.54 2.42
CA LYS A 3 -17.92 -19.95 1.00
C LYS A 3 -16.57 -19.67 0.31
N ASP A 4 -15.98 -18.52 0.61
CA ASP A 4 -14.68 -18.12 0.06
C ASP A 4 -13.55 -18.97 0.63
N LYS A 5 -13.54 -19.26 1.94
CA LYS A 5 -12.58 -20.18 2.56
C LYS A 5 -12.67 -21.62 2.01
N GLY A 6 -13.88 -22.10 1.74
CA GLY A 6 -14.10 -23.40 1.10
C GLY A 6 -13.55 -23.45 -0.33
N ASN A 7 -13.75 -22.38 -1.09
CA ASN A 7 -13.19 -22.26 -2.45
C ASN A 7 -11.65 -22.19 -2.43
N LEU A 8 -11.08 -21.41 -1.51
CA LEU A 8 -9.63 -21.27 -1.37
C LEU A 8 -8.94 -22.58 -0.98
N SER A 9 -9.58 -23.41 -0.16
CA SER A 9 -9.04 -24.72 0.22
C SER A 9 -9.00 -25.68 -0.97
N GLY A 10 -10.03 -25.66 -1.82
CA GLY A 10 -10.06 -26.43 -3.07
C GLY A 10 -9.01 -25.95 -4.07
N ALA A 11 -8.87 -24.63 -4.25
CA ALA A 11 -7.85 -24.04 -5.11
C ALA A 11 -6.43 -24.38 -4.63
N LEU A 12 -6.17 -24.29 -3.32
CA LEU A 12 -4.89 -24.67 -2.72
C LEU A 12 -4.55 -26.14 -2.99
N TYR A 13 -5.53 -27.04 -2.86
CA TYR A 13 -5.35 -28.46 -3.19
C TYR A 13 -5.03 -28.65 -4.67
N PHE A 14 -5.82 -28.04 -5.56
CA PHE A 14 -5.64 -28.15 -7.01
C PHE A 14 -4.23 -27.71 -7.44
N PHE A 15 -3.79 -26.52 -7.01
CA PHE A 15 -2.44 -26.05 -7.39
C PHE A 15 -1.32 -26.86 -6.73
N LYS A 16 -1.57 -27.49 -5.57
CA LYS A 16 -0.62 -28.45 -4.98
C LYS A 16 -0.46 -29.69 -5.86
N GLU A 17 -1.54 -30.19 -6.47
CA GLU A 17 -1.44 -31.29 -7.43
C GLU A 17 -0.68 -30.88 -8.69
N VAL A 18 -0.90 -29.65 -9.19
CA VAL A 18 -0.14 -29.13 -10.35
C VAL A 18 1.36 -29.13 -10.07
N ILE A 19 1.81 -28.67 -8.90
CA ILE A 19 3.25 -28.63 -8.58
C ILE A 19 3.86 -30.01 -8.29
N LYS A 20 3.06 -31.05 -8.05
CA LYS A 20 3.56 -32.43 -7.99
C LYS A 20 3.92 -32.95 -9.38
N ILE A 21 3.20 -32.51 -10.40
CA ILE A 21 3.44 -32.87 -11.80
C ILE A 21 4.57 -31.99 -12.37
N ASP A 22 4.51 -30.69 -12.15
CA ASP A 22 5.53 -29.72 -12.55
C ASP A 22 5.87 -28.77 -11.41
N ALA A 23 6.94 -29.12 -10.68
CA ALA A 23 7.43 -28.33 -9.55
C ALA A 23 7.94 -26.93 -9.94
N ARG A 24 8.15 -26.65 -11.23
CA ARG A 24 8.61 -25.35 -11.75
C ARG A 24 7.48 -24.54 -12.40
N ASN A 25 6.24 -24.96 -12.27
CA ASN A 25 5.10 -24.21 -12.80
C ASN A 25 4.92 -22.87 -12.06
N VAL A 26 5.38 -21.78 -12.68
CA VAL A 26 5.38 -20.43 -12.09
C VAL A 26 3.97 -19.97 -11.70
N ASN A 27 2.98 -20.24 -12.57
CA ASN A 27 1.60 -19.81 -12.33
C ASN A 27 0.98 -20.56 -11.15
N ALA A 28 1.21 -21.87 -11.04
CA ALA A 28 0.75 -22.66 -9.90
C ALA A 28 1.41 -22.23 -8.59
N LEU A 29 2.72 -21.97 -8.61
CA LEU A 29 3.45 -21.43 -7.45
C LEU A 29 2.93 -20.05 -7.03
N ASN A 30 2.70 -19.14 -7.99
CA ASN A 30 2.10 -17.83 -7.69
C ASN A 30 0.70 -17.97 -7.09
N ASN A 31 -0.16 -18.79 -7.69
CA ASN A 31 -1.53 -18.98 -7.20
C ASN A 31 -1.59 -19.68 -5.83
N LEU A 32 -0.66 -20.59 -5.53
CA LEU A 32 -0.49 -21.13 -4.17
C LEU A 32 -0.15 -20.02 -3.18
N GLY A 33 0.77 -19.12 -3.56
CA GLY A 33 1.11 -17.95 -2.77
C GLY A 33 -0.10 -17.06 -2.50
N VAL A 34 -0.91 -16.77 -3.53
CA VAL A 34 -2.14 -15.96 -3.41
C VAL A 34 -3.14 -16.64 -2.47
N CYS A 35 -3.41 -17.94 -2.66
CA CYS A 35 -4.31 -18.69 -1.78
C CYS A 35 -3.84 -18.63 -0.32
N CYS A 36 -2.54 -18.83 -0.06
CA CYS A 36 -1.97 -18.70 1.28
C CYS A 36 -2.13 -17.27 1.83
N ALA A 37 -1.87 -16.24 1.03
CA ALA A 37 -1.99 -14.84 1.46
C ALA A 37 -3.43 -14.48 1.83
N GLU A 38 -4.42 -14.92 1.06
CA GLU A 38 -5.85 -14.70 1.35
C GLU A 38 -6.33 -15.45 2.60
N MET A 39 -5.71 -16.59 2.91
CA MET A 39 -5.94 -17.32 4.16
C MET A 39 -5.21 -16.68 5.38
N GLY A 40 -4.43 -15.61 5.18
CA GLY A 40 -3.61 -14.99 6.23
C GLY A 40 -2.29 -15.70 6.52
N MET A 41 -1.96 -16.74 5.75
CA MET A 41 -0.73 -17.54 5.84
C MET A 41 0.42 -16.85 5.09
N HIS A 42 0.77 -15.64 5.52
CA HIS A 42 1.70 -14.78 4.76
C HIS A 42 3.13 -15.32 4.67
N LYS A 43 3.59 -16.12 5.65
CA LYS A 43 4.93 -16.73 5.61
C LYS A 43 5.00 -17.84 4.56
N GLU A 44 3.96 -18.67 4.49
CA GLU A 44 3.82 -19.71 3.47
C GLU A 44 3.66 -19.09 2.08
N ALA A 45 2.89 -18.00 1.99
CA ALA A 45 2.75 -17.23 0.75
C ALA A 45 4.11 -16.78 0.21
N LEU A 46 4.95 -16.18 1.06
CA LEU A 46 6.31 -15.76 0.71
C LEU A 46 7.20 -16.91 0.22
N ASN A 47 7.03 -18.12 0.77
CA ASN A 47 7.78 -19.29 0.30
C ASN A 47 7.40 -19.66 -1.14
N TYR A 48 6.10 -19.70 -1.45
CA TYR A 48 5.62 -20.03 -2.80
C TYR A 48 5.96 -18.95 -3.83
N PHE A 49 5.72 -17.68 -3.49
CA PHE A 49 6.12 -16.56 -4.33
C PHE A 49 7.64 -16.48 -4.53
N GLY A 50 8.43 -16.77 -3.49
CA GLY A 50 9.89 -16.85 -3.60
C GLY A 50 10.36 -17.92 -4.60
N LYS A 51 9.73 -19.11 -4.57
CA LYS A 51 9.98 -20.17 -5.56
C LYS A 51 9.58 -19.73 -6.98
N ALA A 52 8.44 -19.07 -7.13
CA ALA A 52 7.99 -18.57 -8.43
C ALA A 52 8.95 -17.50 -8.98
N CYS A 53 9.36 -16.55 -8.13
CA CYS A 53 10.27 -15.46 -8.47
C CYS A 53 11.69 -15.94 -8.84
N ALA A 54 12.14 -17.05 -8.24
CA ALA A 54 13.41 -17.68 -8.58
C ALA A 54 13.43 -18.30 -9.99
N ILE A 55 12.26 -18.57 -10.57
CA ILE A 55 12.13 -19.12 -11.92
C ILE A 55 11.90 -18.00 -12.93
N ARG A 56 10.98 -17.09 -12.64
CA ARG A 56 10.67 -15.93 -13.50
C ARG A 56 10.49 -14.68 -12.64
N ASN A 57 11.21 -13.63 -12.99
CA ASN A 57 11.04 -12.33 -12.34
C ASN A 57 9.87 -11.58 -12.98
N ASP A 58 8.70 -11.77 -12.39
CA ASP A 58 7.43 -11.20 -12.85
C ASP A 58 6.97 -10.08 -11.92
N VAL A 59 6.44 -8.99 -12.47
CA VAL A 59 6.04 -7.81 -11.71
C VAL A 59 4.93 -8.12 -10.71
N ASP A 60 3.96 -8.96 -11.11
CA ASP A 60 2.85 -9.38 -10.25
C ASP A 60 3.35 -10.20 -9.06
N ILE A 61 4.33 -11.08 -9.29
CA ILE A 61 4.95 -11.89 -8.23
C ILE A 61 5.74 -10.99 -7.27
N ILE A 62 6.46 -9.98 -7.78
CA ILE A 62 7.19 -9.01 -6.95
C ILE A 62 6.21 -8.24 -6.07
N ILE A 63 5.10 -7.74 -6.62
CA ILE A 63 4.07 -7.02 -5.86
C ILE A 63 3.48 -7.92 -4.78
N ASN A 64 3.12 -9.16 -5.13
CA ASN A 64 2.62 -10.16 -4.19
C ASN A 64 3.60 -10.46 -3.04
N MET A 65 4.91 -10.51 -3.35
CA MET A 65 5.98 -10.63 -2.35
C MET A 65 6.01 -9.42 -1.40
N ILE A 66 5.95 -8.20 -1.94
CA ILE A 66 5.96 -6.97 -1.13
C ILE A 66 4.77 -6.96 -0.17
N VAL A 67 3.56 -7.19 -0.68
CA VAL A 67 2.33 -7.19 0.12
C VAL A 67 2.40 -8.25 1.22
N SER A 68 2.79 -9.47 0.89
CA SER A 68 2.89 -10.55 1.87
C SER A 68 4.01 -10.32 2.89
N ALA A 69 5.13 -9.71 2.47
CA ALA A 69 6.25 -9.39 3.35
C ALA A 69 5.86 -8.33 4.38
N VAL A 70 5.13 -7.29 3.95
CA VAL A 70 4.60 -6.28 4.88
C VAL A 70 3.65 -6.91 5.89
N LYS A 71 2.67 -7.70 5.43
CA LYS A 71 1.70 -8.36 6.31
C LYS A 71 2.37 -9.37 7.27
N ALA A 72 3.47 -9.98 6.86
CA ALA A 72 4.28 -10.85 7.71
C ALA A 72 5.28 -10.12 8.62
N GLY A 73 5.37 -8.79 8.55
CA GLY A 73 6.33 -7.96 9.31
C GLY A 73 7.78 -8.16 8.89
N LYS A 74 8.04 -8.68 7.68
CA LYS A 74 9.38 -9.01 7.17
C LYS A 74 10.03 -7.83 6.45
N LYS A 75 10.47 -6.84 7.23
CA LYS A 75 11.05 -5.58 6.72
C LYS A 75 12.20 -5.77 5.73
N SER A 76 13.12 -6.70 5.96
CA SER A 76 14.25 -6.96 5.05
C SER A 76 13.79 -7.44 3.68
N ILE A 77 12.81 -8.36 3.66
CA ILE A 77 12.20 -8.89 2.44
C ILE A 77 11.43 -7.78 1.72
N THR A 78 10.60 -7.00 2.44
CA THR A 78 9.91 -5.83 1.87
C THR A 78 10.91 -4.90 1.19
N ASN A 79 12.00 -4.54 1.86
CA ASN A 79 12.99 -3.63 1.32
C ASN A 79 13.65 -4.17 0.03
N TYR A 80 14.04 -5.44 0.04
CA TYR A 80 14.66 -6.08 -1.11
C TYR A 80 13.73 -6.07 -2.34
N TYR A 81 12.47 -6.46 -2.17
CA TYR A 81 11.53 -6.54 -3.30
C TYR A 81 11.03 -5.17 -3.77
N CYS A 82 10.93 -4.17 -2.88
CA CYS A 82 10.68 -2.79 -3.31
C CYS A 82 11.78 -2.28 -4.25
N ASN A 83 13.05 -2.46 -3.87
CA ASN A 83 14.17 -2.04 -4.72
C ASN A 83 14.17 -2.81 -6.05
N LYS A 84 13.77 -4.09 -6.04
CA LYS A 84 13.62 -4.87 -7.27
C LYS A 84 12.52 -4.31 -8.17
N LEU A 85 11.41 -3.85 -7.57
CA LEU A 85 10.26 -3.28 -8.28
C LEU A 85 10.57 -1.93 -8.93
N GLU A 86 11.58 -1.19 -8.47
CA GLU A 86 11.99 0.09 -9.08
C GLU A 86 12.29 -0.04 -10.56
N ASN A 87 12.82 -1.18 -11.02
CA ASN A 87 13.07 -1.46 -12.44
C ASN A 87 11.80 -1.57 -13.30
N TYR A 88 10.62 -1.64 -12.67
CA TYR A 88 9.32 -1.79 -13.33
C TYR A 88 8.39 -0.59 -13.04
N ILE A 89 8.85 0.44 -12.32
CA ILE A 89 8.00 1.51 -11.79
C ILE A 89 7.30 2.32 -12.88
N GLU A 90 7.90 2.43 -14.05
CA GLU A 90 7.36 3.18 -15.19
C GLU A 90 6.16 2.48 -15.82
N VAL A 91 6.10 1.15 -15.77
CA VAL A 91 5.02 0.35 -16.37
C VAL A 91 3.87 0.07 -15.39
N LEU A 92 4.00 0.45 -14.12
CA LEU A 92 2.91 0.31 -13.15
C LEU A 92 1.84 1.36 -13.37
N ASP A 93 0.58 0.96 -13.34
CA ASP A 93 -0.54 1.88 -13.33
C ASP A 93 -0.67 2.62 -11.97
N VAL A 94 -1.47 3.69 -11.98
CA VAL A 94 -1.64 4.56 -10.81
C VAL A 94 -2.35 3.84 -9.67
N ASP A 95 -3.31 2.97 -9.97
CA ASP A 95 -4.01 2.14 -8.98
C ASP A 95 -3.04 1.23 -8.21
N THR A 96 -2.12 0.59 -8.93
CA THR A 96 -1.08 -0.27 -8.35
C THR A 96 -0.13 0.51 -7.47
N LEU A 97 0.32 1.68 -7.93
CA LEU A 97 1.15 2.58 -7.11
C LEU A 97 0.42 3.02 -5.84
N PHE A 98 -0.86 3.37 -5.95
CA PHE A 98 -1.67 3.80 -4.82
C PHE A 98 -1.90 2.66 -3.82
N HIS A 99 -2.14 1.45 -4.33
CA HIS A 99 -2.24 0.24 -3.51
C HIS A 99 -0.91 -0.02 -2.76
N LEU A 100 0.22 0.02 -3.46
CA LEU A 100 1.54 -0.16 -2.85
C LEU A 100 1.83 0.89 -1.77
N ALA A 101 1.45 2.16 -2.00
CA ALA A 101 1.56 3.21 -1.00
C ALA A 101 0.77 2.85 0.28
N GLY A 102 -0.49 2.41 0.13
CA GLY A 102 -1.32 1.94 1.25
C GLY A 102 -0.73 0.73 1.98
N VAL A 103 -0.16 -0.23 1.25
CA VAL A 103 0.58 -1.35 1.84
C VAL A 103 1.77 -0.85 2.67
N MET A 104 2.54 0.11 2.16
CA MET A 104 3.67 0.68 2.91
C MET A 104 3.22 1.39 4.20
N VAL A 105 2.09 2.11 4.17
CA VAL A 105 1.48 2.71 5.38
C VAL A 105 1.14 1.64 6.42
N GLN A 106 0.54 0.51 6.02
CA GLN A 106 0.25 -0.61 6.93
C GLN A 106 1.52 -1.18 7.56
N GLY A 107 2.60 -1.25 6.79
CA GLY A 107 3.93 -1.66 7.25
C GLY A 107 4.68 -0.61 8.09
N LYS A 108 4.07 0.56 8.33
CA LYS A 108 4.69 1.75 8.94
C LYS A 108 5.97 2.20 8.22
N ASN A 109 6.06 1.92 6.92
CA ASN A 109 7.15 2.38 6.06
C ASN A 109 6.71 3.67 5.35
N TYR A 110 6.59 4.75 6.14
CA TYR A 110 6.02 6.02 5.66
C TYR A 110 6.86 6.66 4.56
N GLU A 111 8.18 6.52 4.57
CA GLU A 111 9.06 7.05 3.51
C GLU A 111 8.77 6.41 2.14
N ARG A 112 8.59 5.07 2.08
CA ARG A 112 8.17 4.44 0.83
C ARG A 112 6.73 4.75 0.45
N ALA A 113 5.85 4.91 1.43
CA ALA A 113 4.48 5.35 1.14
C ALA A 113 4.46 6.71 0.46
N ILE A 114 5.26 7.67 0.96
CA ILE A 114 5.44 9.00 0.36
C ILE A 114 5.92 8.88 -1.09
N TYR A 115 6.98 8.11 -1.34
CA TYR A 115 7.51 7.89 -2.69
C TYR A 115 6.43 7.40 -3.67
N TYR A 116 5.65 6.38 -3.30
CA TYR A 116 4.58 5.88 -4.17
C TYR A 116 3.44 6.89 -4.34
N TYR A 117 3.06 7.64 -3.30
CA TYR A 117 2.05 8.70 -3.45
C TYR A 117 2.53 9.85 -4.36
N GLU A 118 3.81 10.19 -4.36
CA GLU A 118 4.38 11.19 -5.28
C GLU A 118 4.31 10.72 -6.73
N LEU A 119 4.51 9.43 -6.98
CA LEU A 119 4.32 8.84 -8.30
C LEU A 119 2.85 8.84 -8.74
N CYS A 120 1.89 8.63 -7.83
CA CYS A 120 0.47 8.77 -8.15
C CYS A 120 0.11 10.22 -8.51
N GLN A 121 0.60 11.17 -7.71
CA GLN A 121 0.30 12.60 -7.85
C GLN A 121 0.69 13.16 -9.21
N SER A 122 1.76 12.64 -9.82
CA SER A 122 2.30 13.12 -11.09
C SER A 122 1.63 12.51 -12.33
N ARG A 123 0.79 11.49 -12.17
CA ARG A 123 0.26 10.68 -13.29
C ARG A 123 -1.23 10.84 -13.54
N ASP A 124 -2.02 11.20 -12.52
CA ASP A 124 -3.48 11.25 -12.64
C ASP A 124 -4.11 12.31 -11.70
N ASP A 125 -4.97 13.15 -12.28
CA ASP A 125 -5.62 14.26 -11.57
C ASP A 125 -6.67 13.80 -10.55
N PHE A 126 -7.32 12.65 -10.77
CA PHE A 126 -8.26 12.09 -9.82
C PHE A 126 -7.55 11.61 -8.55
N PHE A 127 -6.41 10.93 -8.70
CA PHE A 127 -5.59 10.49 -7.58
C PHE A 127 -4.77 11.61 -6.94
N LYS A 128 -4.49 12.71 -7.66
CA LYS A 128 -3.65 13.82 -7.18
C LYS A 128 -4.04 14.32 -5.78
N ILE A 129 -5.30 14.70 -5.57
CA ILE A 129 -5.77 15.27 -4.29
C ILE A 129 -5.67 14.23 -3.16
N ILE A 130 -6.09 12.99 -3.43
CA ILE A 130 -6.03 11.91 -2.45
C ILE A 130 -4.57 11.59 -2.10
N ALA A 131 -3.68 11.52 -3.09
CA ALA A 131 -2.28 11.24 -2.90
C ALA A 131 -1.58 12.35 -2.08
N ILE A 132 -1.87 13.63 -2.35
CA ILE A 132 -1.35 14.76 -1.55
C ILE A 132 -1.77 14.63 -0.08
N GLN A 133 -3.06 14.34 0.18
CA GLN A 133 -3.54 14.17 1.56
C GLN A 133 -2.85 13.00 2.26
N ARG A 134 -2.79 11.83 1.61
CA ARG A 134 -2.17 10.63 2.19
C ARG A 134 -0.67 10.81 2.42
N LYS A 135 0.01 11.52 1.52
CA LYS A 135 1.41 11.93 1.67
C LYS A 135 1.60 12.84 2.89
N GLY A 136 0.75 13.86 3.04
CA GLY A 136 0.76 14.76 4.20
C GLY A 136 0.59 14.01 5.53
N ILE A 137 -0.33 13.03 5.58
CA ILE A 137 -0.50 12.16 6.76
C ILE A 137 0.78 11.38 7.06
N CYS A 138 1.47 10.87 6.03
CA CYS A 138 2.73 10.15 6.20
C CYS A 138 3.83 11.07 6.75
N TYR A 139 3.95 12.30 6.24
CA TYR A 139 4.88 13.31 6.78
C TYR A 139 4.59 13.61 8.25
N ALA A 140 3.33 13.83 8.62
CA ALA A 140 2.94 14.05 10.01
C ALA A 140 3.25 12.83 10.92
N LYS A 141 3.05 11.59 10.43
CA LYS A 141 3.44 10.36 11.16
C LYS A 141 4.95 10.21 11.34
N LEU A 142 5.75 10.86 10.51
CA LEU A 142 7.21 10.94 10.65
C LEU A 142 7.67 12.13 11.53
N GLY A 143 6.75 12.97 12.02
CA GLY A 143 7.07 14.21 12.73
C GLY A 143 7.55 15.35 11.82
N ARG A 144 7.44 15.16 10.49
CA ARG A 144 7.81 16.13 9.45
C ARG A 144 6.65 17.10 9.20
N TYR A 145 6.34 17.90 10.23
CA TYR A 145 5.11 18.69 10.26
C TYR A 145 5.09 19.84 9.23
N GLU A 146 6.23 20.41 8.88
CA GLU A 146 6.30 21.47 7.88
C GLU A 146 5.98 20.93 6.47
N GLU A 147 6.50 19.77 6.09
CA GLU A 147 6.11 19.12 4.83
C GLU A 147 4.65 18.66 4.83
N ALA A 148 4.12 18.25 5.99
CA ALA A 148 2.71 17.93 6.14
C ALA A 148 1.81 19.16 5.94
N LYS A 149 2.17 20.31 6.52
CA LYS A 149 1.47 21.59 6.31
C LYS A 149 1.55 22.05 4.86
N ALA A 150 2.69 21.91 4.20
CA ALA A 150 2.83 22.20 2.78
C ALA A 150 1.87 21.36 1.92
N CYS A 151 1.63 20.09 2.29
CA CYS A 151 0.60 19.29 1.63
C CYS A 151 -0.83 19.84 1.86
N ALA A 152 -1.13 20.37 3.06
CA ALA A 152 -2.42 21.01 3.32
C ALA A 152 -2.61 22.30 2.52
N GLU A 153 -1.57 23.12 2.38
CA GLU A 153 -1.58 24.33 1.55
C GLU A 153 -1.85 24.01 0.08
N LEU A 154 -1.20 22.97 -0.46
CA LEU A 154 -1.51 22.47 -1.79
C LEU A 154 -2.98 22.05 -1.91
N LEU A 155 -3.53 21.35 -0.92
CA LEU A 155 -4.94 20.95 -0.94
C LEU A 155 -5.91 22.13 -0.85
N PHE A 156 -5.57 23.20 -0.12
CA PHE A 156 -6.37 24.43 -0.08
C PHE A 156 -6.40 25.15 -1.42
N SER A 157 -5.34 25.03 -2.23
CA SER A 157 -5.27 25.60 -3.57
C SER A 157 -6.13 24.84 -4.61
N GLU A 158 -6.52 23.60 -4.30
CA GLU A 158 -7.35 22.76 -5.16
C GLU A 158 -8.83 22.92 -4.84
N GLU A 159 -9.68 23.14 -5.87
CA GLU A 159 -11.11 23.39 -5.70
C GLU A 159 -11.82 22.29 -4.88
N LYS A 160 -11.49 21.03 -5.19
CA LYS A 160 -12.04 19.84 -4.53
C LYS A 160 -11.22 19.39 -3.30
N GLY A 161 -10.11 20.05 -3.00
CA GLY A 161 -9.16 19.66 -1.96
C GLY A 161 -9.43 20.26 -0.57
N LYS A 162 -10.26 21.31 -0.48
CA LYS A 162 -10.49 22.07 0.77
C LYS A 162 -10.89 21.21 1.97
N LYS A 163 -11.81 20.26 1.77
CA LYS A 163 -12.22 19.33 2.85
C LYS A 163 -11.02 18.52 3.35
N MET A 164 -10.27 17.92 2.43
CA MET A 164 -9.10 17.09 2.76
C MET A 164 -7.97 17.91 3.41
N ALA A 165 -7.83 19.18 3.03
CA ALA A 165 -6.89 20.11 3.64
C ALA A 165 -7.19 20.34 5.13
N TRP A 166 -8.46 20.59 5.47
CA TRP A 166 -8.89 20.74 6.86
C TRP A 166 -8.73 19.44 7.66
N GLU A 167 -9.07 18.29 7.09
CA GLU A 167 -8.82 16.98 7.72
C GLU A 167 -7.32 16.76 8.03
N LEU A 168 -6.45 17.12 7.09
CA LEU A 168 -5.01 17.00 7.26
C LEU A 168 -4.48 17.98 8.33
N MET A 169 -4.94 19.23 8.33
CA MET A 169 -4.58 20.20 9.37
C MET A 169 -5.03 19.76 10.75
N GLY A 170 -6.27 19.27 10.88
CA GLY A 170 -6.77 18.69 12.13
C GLY A 170 -5.91 17.53 12.59
N PHE A 171 -5.52 16.64 11.66
CA PHE A 171 -4.63 15.52 11.97
C PHE A 171 -3.24 15.98 12.42
N ILE A 172 -2.64 16.99 11.79
CA ILE A 172 -1.34 17.56 12.19
C ILE A 172 -1.42 18.13 13.60
N LEU A 173 -2.46 18.92 13.90
CA LEU A 173 -2.67 19.55 15.20
C LEU A 173 -2.92 18.52 16.30
N ASP A 174 -3.65 17.45 16.00
CA ASP A 174 -3.83 16.31 16.91
C ASP A 174 -2.50 15.63 17.25
N GLN A 175 -1.63 15.39 16.26
CA GLN A 175 -0.28 14.85 16.53
C GLN A 175 0.59 15.81 17.37
N LEU A 176 0.32 17.11 17.31
CA LEU A 176 0.98 18.14 18.13
C LEU A 176 0.31 18.38 19.49
N SER A 177 -0.76 17.63 19.81
CA SER A 177 -1.57 17.78 21.04
C SER A 177 -2.32 19.13 21.16
N CYS A 178 -2.51 19.85 20.06
CA CYS A 178 -3.33 21.06 19.95
C CYS A 178 -4.78 20.68 19.69
N TYR A 179 -5.45 20.08 20.68
CA TYR A 179 -6.73 19.40 20.48
C TYR A 179 -7.89 20.34 20.14
N ALA A 180 -7.92 21.56 20.71
CA ALA A 180 -9.01 22.50 20.45
C ALA A 180 -9.00 22.94 18.99
N GLU A 181 -7.83 23.35 18.50
CA GLU A 181 -7.63 23.78 17.11
C GLU A 181 -7.81 22.61 16.12
N ALA A 182 -7.46 21.38 16.54
CA ALA A 182 -7.72 20.19 15.76
C ALA A 182 -9.24 19.96 15.56
N VAL A 183 -10.03 20.08 16.62
CA VAL A 183 -11.50 19.98 16.58
C VAL A 183 -12.09 21.04 15.66
N ASP A 184 -11.62 22.28 15.74
CA ASP A 184 -12.06 23.36 14.84
C ASP A 184 -11.80 23.00 13.37
N CYS A 185 -10.61 22.46 13.05
CA CYS A 185 -10.29 22.00 11.70
C CYS A 185 -11.22 20.86 11.25
N TYR A 186 -11.55 19.92 12.14
CA TYR A 186 -12.50 18.86 11.80
C TYR A 186 -13.92 19.40 11.59
N ASN A 187 -14.38 20.37 12.39
CA ASN A 187 -15.67 21.02 12.19
C ASN A 187 -15.75 21.70 10.81
N LYS A 188 -14.69 22.41 10.40
CA LYS A 188 -14.55 22.97 9.04
C LYS A 188 -14.65 21.92 7.95
N ALA A 189 -13.99 20.77 8.14
CA ALA A 189 -13.98 19.70 7.15
C ALA A 189 -15.38 19.08 6.92
N TYR A 190 -16.24 19.07 7.94
CA TYR A 190 -17.55 18.43 7.90
C TYR A 190 -18.74 19.43 7.92
N GLY A 191 -18.48 20.73 7.96
CA GLY A 191 -19.50 21.78 7.90
C GLY A 191 -20.34 21.88 9.17
N PHE A 192 -19.72 21.67 10.34
CA PHE A 192 -20.37 21.81 11.65
C PHE A 192 -20.18 23.21 12.28
N GLU A 193 -19.74 24.19 11.48
CA GLU A 193 -19.59 25.60 11.88
C GLU A 193 -20.86 26.42 11.64
#